data_AF-A0A957UF48-F1
#
_entry.id   AF-A0A957UF48-F1
#
_cell.length_a   1.000
_cell.length_b   1.000
_cell.length_c   1.000
_cell.angle_alpha   90.00
_cell.angle_beta   90.00
_cell.angle_gamma   90.00
#
_symmetry.space_group_name_H-M   'P 1'
#
loop_
_entity.id
_entity.type
_entity.pdbx_description
1 polymer ?
#
loop_
_entity_poly.entity_id
_entity_poly.type
_entity_poly.pdbx_seq_one_letter_code
_entity_poly.pdbx_strand_id
1 'polypeptide(L)' 'AKAETVPFGTEALLYQNHVDEQVILGPGNIAQAHTVGEYIDLAQLENAVGVYTQMIEELCIRK' A
#
# COMPACT_ATOMS: atom_id res chain seq x y z
N ALA A 1 6.67 1.47 -17.10
CA ALA A 1 5.20 1.54 -17.33
C ALA A 1 4.77 3.00 -17.36
N LYS A 2 3.70 3.35 -18.09
CA LYS A 2 3.13 4.70 -18.09
C LYS A 2 2.15 4.81 -16.91
N ALA A 3 2.12 5.94 -16.21
CA ALA A 3 1.14 6.17 -15.14
C ALA A 3 -0.28 6.26 -15.72
N GLU A 4 -1.24 5.69 -14.99
CA GLU A 4 -2.66 5.69 -15.34
C GLU A 4 -3.53 5.88 -14.09
N THR A 5 -4.74 6.40 -14.29
CA THR A 5 -5.73 6.55 -13.22
C THR A 5 -6.55 5.27 -13.08
N VAL A 6 -6.75 4.82 -11.86
CA VAL A 6 -7.52 3.61 -11.54
C VAL A 6 -8.67 3.94 -10.59
N PRO A 7 -9.84 3.29 -10.71
CA PRO A 7 -11.02 3.60 -9.92
C PRO A 7 -11.04 2.84 -8.57
N PHE A 8 -9.93 2.85 -7.84
CA PHE A 8 -9.83 2.18 -6.54
C PHE A 8 -10.09 3.17 -5.40
N GLY A 9 -11.16 2.92 -4.64
CA GLY A 9 -11.48 3.71 -3.45
C GLY A 9 -10.49 3.42 -2.32
N THR A 10 -9.95 4.49 -1.72
CA THR A 10 -9.05 4.43 -0.56
C THR A 10 -9.32 5.62 0.35
N GLU A 11 -8.81 5.57 1.57
CA GLU A 11 -8.91 6.65 2.55
C GLU A 11 -8.08 7.88 2.17
N ALA A 12 -7.16 7.77 1.19
CA ALA A 12 -6.37 8.91 0.71
C ALA A 12 -7.25 10.09 0.30
N LEU A 13 -8.45 9.83 -0.23
CA LEU A 13 -9.43 10.87 -0.55
C LEU A 13 -9.79 11.75 0.66
N LEU A 14 -9.87 11.15 1.86
CA LEU A 14 -10.20 11.86 3.09
C LEU A 14 -9.01 12.68 3.62
N TYR A 15 -7.78 12.21 3.36
CA TYR A 15 -6.56 12.83 3.85
C TYR A 15 -5.96 13.88 2.89
N GLN A 16 -6.53 14.10 1.70
CA GLN A 16 -6.01 15.05 0.68
C GLN A 16 -5.66 16.44 1.21
N ASN A 17 -6.43 16.97 2.16
CA ASN A 17 -6.20 18.31 2.71
C ASN A 17 -5.30 18.31 3.97
N HIS A 18 -4.85 17.15 4.43
CA HIS A 18 -4.08 16.99 5.67
C HIS A 18 -2.66 16.46 5.41
N VAL A 19 -2.42 15.83 4.26
CA VAL A 19 -1.14 15.23 3.88
C VAL A 19 -0.84 15.55 2.42
N ASP A 20 0.25 16.28 2.19
CA ASP A 20 0.63 16.79 0.86
C ASP A 20 1.03 15.67 -0.12
N GLU A 21 1.72 14.64 0.37
CA GLU A 21 2.22 13.52 -0.42
C GLU A 21 1.71 12.19 0.15
N GLN A 22 1.04 11.40 -0.69
CA GLN A 22 0.38 10.17 -0.27
C GLN A 22 0.74 9.02 -1.20
N VAL A 23 0.95 7.84 -0.61
CA VAL A 23 1.20 6.60 -1.34
C VAL A 23 0.28 5.52 -0.79
N ILE A 24 -0.40 4.82 -1.69
CA ILE A 24 -1.16 3.60 -1.35
C ILE A 24 -0.29 2.41 -1.76
N LEU A 25 0.09 1.59 -0.79
CA LEU A 25 0.89 0.40 -1.01
C LEU A 25 0.45 -0.76 -0.12
N GLY A 26 0.53 -1.97 -0.64
CA GLY A 26 0.23 -3.20 0.07
C GLY A 26 0.60 -4.45 -0.74
N PRO A 27 0.75 -5.61 -0.09
CA PRO A 27 1.00 -6.88 -0.77
C PRO A 27 -0.26 -7.39 -1.48
N GLY A 28 -0.07 -8.40 -2.33
CA GLY A 28 -1.16 -9.07 -3.05
C GLY A 28 -1.34 -8.58 -4.48
N ASN A 29 -2.54 -8.80 -5.02
CA ASN A 29 -2.89 -8.38 -6.38
C ASN A 29 -4.32 -7.83 -6.40
N ILE A 30 -4.45 -6.56 -6.77
CA ILE A 30 -5.74 -5.86 -6.78
C ILE A 30 -6.76 -6.52 -7.74
N ALA A 31 -6.30 -7.23 -8.77
CA ALA A 31 -7.17 -7.89 -9.74
C ALA A 31 -8.04 -9.01 -9.14
N GLN A 32 -7.69 -9.52 -7.95
CA GLN A 32 -8.47 -10.54 -7.24
C GLN A 32 -9.12 -10.02 -5.94
N ALA A 33 -8.94 -8.75 -5.58
CA ALA A 33 -9.55 -8.18 -4.39
C ALA A 33 -11.09 -8.23 -4.49
N HIS A 34 -11.76 -8.57 -3.38
CA HIS A 34 -13.20 -8.78 -3.27
C HIS A 34 -13.78 -9.85 -4.21
N THR A 35 -12.98 -10.85 -4.57
CA THR A 35 -13.43 -12.02 -5.35
C THR A 35 -13.43 -13.30 -4.50
N VAL A 36 -14.09 -14.36 -4.99
CA VAL A 36 -14.02 -15.66 -4.31
C VAL A 36 -12.60 -16.21 -4.44
N GLY A 37 -11.98 -16.54 -3.30
CA GLY A 37 -10.61 -17.02 -3.26
C GLY A 37 -9.57 -15.91 -3.18
N GLU A 38 -9.95 -14.69 -2.80
CA GLU A 38 -9.01 -13.62 -2.44
C GLU A 38 -7.96 -14.14 -1.44
N TYR A 39 -6.68 -14.02 -1.83
CA TYR A 39 -5.55 -14.46 -1.01
C TYR A 39 -4.33 -13.58 -1.24
N ILE A 40 -3.33 -13.74 -0.36
CA ILE A 40 -1.98 -13.21 -0.57
C ILE A 40 -0.97 -14.34 -0.33
N ASP A 41 0.14 -14.33 -1.05
CA ASP A 41 1.24 -15.26 -0.77
C ASP A 41 1.96 -14.86 0.52
N LEU A 42 2.32 -15.83 1.36
CA LEU A 42 3.04 -15.57 2.62
C LEU A 42 4.35 -14.81 2.38
N ALA A 43 5.07 -15.13 1.30
CA ALA A 43 6.28 -14.41 0.93
C ALA A 43 6.00 -12.93 0.58
N GLN A 44 4.86 -12.61 -0.04
CA GLN A 44 4.48 -11.21 -0.29
C GLN A 44 4.19 -10.47 1.02
N LEU A 45 3.52 -11.13 1.96
CA LEU A 45 3.25 -10.57 3.29
C LEU A 45 4.56 -10.28 4.04
N GLU A 46 5.47 -11.25 4.10
CA GLU A 46 6.78 -11.10 4.74
C GLU A 46 7.60 -9.95 4.12
N ASN A 47 7.61 -9.86 2.79
CA ASN A 47 8.28 -8.77 2.09
C ASN A 47 7.65 -7.40 2.41
N ALA A 48 6.32 -7.30 2.47
CA ALA A 48 5.65 -6.06 2.83
C ALA A 48 5.98 -5.62 4.25
N VAL A 49 6.02 -6.56 5.21
CA VAL A 49 6.49 -6.28 6.58
C VAL A 49 7.90 -5.69 6.55
N GLY A 50 8.82 -6.28 5.79
CA GLY A 50 10.18 -5.75 5.63
C GLY A 50 10.23 -4.32 5.10
N VAL A 51 9.42 -4.00 4.09
CA VAL A 51 9.29 -2.63 3.55
C VAL A 51 8.76 -1.66 4.61
N TYR A 52 7.69 -2.03 5.31
CA TYR A 52 7.12 -1.16 6.35
C TYR A 52 8.08 -0.96 7.53
N THR A 53 8.81 -2.00 7.95
CA THR A 53 9.84 -1.88 8.98
C THR A 53 10.90 -0.85 8.58
N GLN A 54 11.42 -0.91 7.35
CA GLN A 54 12.38 0.09 6.87
C GLN A 54 11.78 1.50 6.86
N MET A 55 10.55 1.66 6.37
CA MET A 55 9.87 2.97 6.37
C MET A 55 9.71 3.54 7.79
N ILE A 56 9.33 2.72 8.76
CA ILE A 56 9.19 3.13 10.16
C ILE A 56 10.55 3.49 10.75
N GLU A 57 11.59 2.69 10.50
CA GLU A 57 12.94 2.99 10.95
C GLU A 57 13.41 4.34 10.42
N GLU A 58 13.29 4.58 9.11
CA GLU A 58 13.76 5.82 8.49
C GLU A 58 12.91 7.04 8.87
N LEU A 59 11.58 6.91 8.96
CA LEU A 59 10.67 8.05 9.11
C LEU A 59 10.25 8.33 10.56
N CYS A 60 10.38 7.37 11.47
CA CYS A 60 9.89 7.52 12.84
C CYS A 60 10.97 7.31 13.90
N ILE A 61 12.05 6.57 13.60
CA ILE A 61 13.09 6.23 14.58
C ILE A 61 14.38 7.00 14.33
N ARG A 62 14.89 6.99 13.09
CA ARG A 62 16.13 7.70 12.71
C ARG A 62 15.91 9.18 12.43
N LYS A 63 14.67 9.59 12.16
CA LYS A 63 14.31 10.98 11.93
C LYS A 63 14.53 11.86 13.16
#